data_AF-A0A2U1JQH0-F1
#
_entry.id   AF-A0A2U1JQH0-F1
#
_cell.length_a   1.000
_cell.length_b   1.000
_cell.length_c   1.000
_cell.angle_alpha   90.00
_cell.angle_beta   90.00
_cell.angle_gamma   90.00
#
_symmetry.space_group_name_H-M   'P 1'
#
loop_
_entity.id
_entity.type
_entity.pdbx_description
1 polymer ?
#
loop_
_entity_poly.entity_id
_entity_poly.type
_entity_poly.pdbx_seq_one_letter_code
_entity_poly.pdbx_strand_id
1 'polypeptide(L)'
;MKLKVIVLLFLGMISGYAQNTKKPVAAKKPTKGIQVKKANTTAASTEGIFAEFETSKGKITVQLEYKKTPVTVANFIALAEGKNTFVTDEKLKGKPFYDGLKFHRVIKDFMIQGGDPAGNGSGGCGYSFKDEFIPEMKFDKGGILAMANSGPATNSSQFFITHKDTPWLNGKHTIFGYVTSGMDVVNAIAQDDVIKKVTIIRKGAEAKKFDAVKVFTDYFGNKAEDQKKQAAIDAENRAKQAVVEAEAKKVYDEKYASVKADKVKYLAAAKATATKSATGLETKIIQTGSGKKPVEGSTVYIHYAGYLEDGSLFDSSIEEVAKTYGKYDANRAAQNGYQPFPFPSGKKDGLIPGFLEGLSGMSFGDKAILFIPSNLGYGEHGAGNVIPPNANIIFEVELIETLPEKK
;
A
#
# COMPACT_ATOMS: atom_id res chain seq x y z
N MET A 1 -4.04 -28.65 -19.92
CA MET A 1 -4.48 -28.43 -18.53
C MET A 1 -3.87 -27.13 -18.05
N LYS A 2 -4.65 -26.03 -17.95
CA LYS A 2 -4.14 -24.72 -17.54
C LYS A 2 -4.10 -24.68 -16.00
N LEU A 3 -2.92 -24.87 -15.42
CA LEU A 3 -2.69 -24.81 -13.98
C LEU A 3 -2.82 -23.34 -13.54
N LYS A 4 -3.91 -23.00 -12.83
CA LYS A 4 -4.08 -21.67 -12.21
C LYS A 4 -3.22 -21.65 -10.93
N VAL A 5 -1.94 -21.31 -11.08
CA VAL A 5 -1.09 -20.98 -9.92
C VAL A 5 -1.54 -19.62 -9.41
N ILE A 6 -2.27 -19.61 -8.29
CA ILE A 6 -2.59 -18.38 -7.56
C ILE A 6 -1.30 -17.92 -6.88
N VAL A 7 -0.84 -16.72 -7.23
CA VAL A 7 0.28 -16.04 -6.58
C VAL A 7 -0.16 -15.67 -5.15
N LEU A 8 0.07 -16.57 -4.19
CA LEU A 8 -0.09 -16.28 -2.77
C LEU A 8 1.26 -15.83 -2.20
N LEU A 9 1.50 -14.53 -2.33
CA LEU A 9 2.27 -13.80 -1.33
C LEU A 9 1.30 -13.54 -0.17
N PHE A 10 1.68 -13.90 1.06
CA PHE A 10 0.96 -13.55 2.28
C PHE A 10 1.10 -12.05 2.61
N LEU A 11 0.79 -11.21 1.63
CA LEU A 11 0.48 -9.80 1.85
C LEU A 11 -0.88 -9.77 2.54
N GLY A 12 -0.85 -9.61 3.86
CA GLY A 12 -2.05 -9.57 4.71
C GLY A 12 -3.11 -8.64 4.12
N MET A 13 -4.13 -9.24 3.51
CA MET A 13 -5.35 -8.57 3.12
C MET A 13 -6.41 -8.80 4.20
N ILE A 14 -6.65 -7.74 4.96
CA ILE A 14 -7.95 -7.16 5.31
C ILE A 14 -9.06 -8.16 5.67
N SER A 15 -9.43 -8.20 6.95
CA SER A 15 -10.81 -7.94 7.41
C SER A 15 -10.98 -8.27 8.89
N GLY A 16 -11.71 -7.41 9.61
CA GLY A 16 -12.40 -7.81 10.84
C GLY A 16 -12.26 -6.88 12.04
N TYR A 17 -13.43 -6.43 12.49
CA TYR A 17 -13.79 -5.95 13.84
C TYR A 17 -13.45 -4.48 14.17
N ALA A 18 -14.46 -3.61 14.37
CA ALA A 18 -15.50 -3.60 15.41
C ALA A 18 -14.97 -3.23 16.80
N GLN A 19 -15.26 -1.97 17.12
CA GLN A 19 -15.62 -1.34 18.40
C GLN A 19 -15.34 -2.13 19.69
N ASN A 20 -14.56 -1.55 20.60
CA ASN A 20 -15.20 -0.85 21.73
C ASN A 20 -14.30 0.09 22.53
N THR A 21 -15.00 1.08 23.07
CA THR A 21 -14.61 2.28 23.81
C THR A 21 -13.78 2.06 25.08
N LYS A 22 -12.90 3.02 25.44
CA LYS A 22 -12.73 3.49 26.83
C LYS A 22 -12.35 4.97 26.93
N LYS A 23 -12.84 5.54 28.04
CA LYS A 23 -12.96 6.92 28.51
C LYS A 23 -11.63 7.62 28.90
N PRO A 24 -11.67 8.95 29.15
CA PRO A 24 -10.53 9.85 29.10
C PRO A 24 -9.75 9.95 30.41
N VAL A 25 -8.46 10.30 30.32
CA VAL A 25 -7.63 10.72 31.47
C VAL A 25 -7.11 12.14 31.24
N ALA A 26 -7.08 12.85 32.37
CA ALA A 26 -7.09 14.29 32.54
C ALA A 26 -5.85 15.07 32.10
N ALA A 27 -6.11 16.36 31.86
CA ALA A 27 -5.18 17.42 31.51
C ALA A 27 -4.10 17.69 32.58
N LYS A 28 -2.90 18.05 32.11
CA LYS A 28 -1.93 18.85 32.88
C LYS A 28 -1.73 20.21 32.20
N LYS A 29 -1.81 21.26 33.04
CA LYS A 29 -1.65 22.69 32.75
C LYS A 29 -0.16 23.09 32.57
N PRO A 30 0.12 24.31 32.08
CA PRO A 30 1.25 24.60 31.19
C PRO A 30 2.47 25.19 31.90
N THR A 31 3.64 25.01 31.30
CA THR A 31 4.87 25.72 31.65
C THR A 31 5.22 26.72 30.53
N LYS A 32 5.20 28.01 30.87
CA LYS A 32 5.89 29.10 30.14
C LYS A 32 7.40 28.82 30.16
N GLY A 33 8.25 29.14 29.20
CA GLY A 33 8.16 29.82 27.93
C GLY A 33 9.61 30.06 27.51
N ILE A 34 10.05 29.45 26.41
CA ILE A 34 11.34 29.74 25.78
C ILE A 34 11.02 30.24 24.38
N GLN A 35 11.46 31.48 24.11
CA GLN A 35 11.25 32.16 22.85
C GLN A 35 12.06 31.47 21.75
N VAL A 36 11.41 30.60 20.98
CA VAL A 36 11.94 30.10 19.71
C VAL A 36 11.62 31.14 18.64
N LYS A 37 12.68 31.61 17.97
CA LYS A 37 12.60 32.49 16.80
C LYS A 37 11.59 31.92 15.81
N LYS A 38 10.55 32.69 15.49
CA LYS A 38 9.52 32.34 14.51
C LYS A 38 10.19 31.91 13.20
N ALA A 39 10.04 30.63 12.86
CA ALA A 39 10.13 30.20 11.48
C ALA A 39 9.10 30.99 10.68
N ASN A 40 9.52 31.54 9.53
CA ASN A 40 8.65 32.19 8.57
C ASN A 40 7.53 31.22 8.16
N THR A 41 6.38 31.37 8.80
CA THR A 41 5.13 30.78 8.36
C THR A 41 4.70 31.60 7.17
N THR A 42 4.91 31.07 5.97
CA THR A 42 4.30 31.59 4.74
C THR A 42 2.81 31.70 5.01
N ALA A 43 2.29 32.94 5.02
CA ALA A 43 0.87 33.18 5.10
C ALA A 43 0.18 32.35 4.00
N ALA A 44 -0.85 31.59 4.37
CA ALA A 44 -1.69 30.89 3.40
C ALA A 44 -2.16 31.92 2.38
N SER A 45 -1.84 31.70 1.10
CA SER A 45 -2.28 32.58 0.02
C SER A 45 -3.80 32.71 0.12
N THR A 46 -4.30 33.94 0.26
CA THR A 46 -5.74 34.21 0.26
C THR A 46 -6.36 34.01 -1.13
N GLU A 47 -5.51 33.90 -2.16
CA GLU A 47 -5.88 33.62 -3.54
C GLU A 47 -5.53 32.17 -3.94
N GLY A 48 -6.32 31.60 -4.84
CA GLY A 48 -6.19 30.23 -5.31
C GLY A 48 -7.53 29.58 -5.65
N ILE A 49 -7.47 28.32 -6.02
CA ILE A 49 -8.66 27.47 -6.14
C ILE A 49 -8.69 26.54 -4.95
N PHE A 50 -9.83 26.49 -4.27
CA PHE A 50 -10.06 25.64 -3.12
C PHE A 50 -11.21 24.67 -3.42
N ALA A 51 -11.15 23.48 -2.84
CA ALA A 51 -12.28 22.57 -2.78
C ALA A 51 -12.69 22.36 -1.31
N GLU A 52 -13.99 22.54 -1.04
CA GLU A 52 -14.58 22.25 0.26
C GLU A 52 -15.36 20.94 0.16
N PHE A 53 -14.90 19.93 0.90
CA PHE A 53 -15.63 18.68 1.10
C PHE A 53 -16.49 18.84 2.35
N GLU A 54 -17.81 18.81 2.16
CA GLU A 54 -18.75 18.62 3.25
C GLU A 54 -18.92 17.11 3.47
N THR A 55 -18.65 16.64 4.69
CA THR A 55 -18.72 15.21 5.01
C THR A 55 -19.71 14.94 6.16
N SER A 56 -19.92 13.67 6.49
CA SER A 56 -20.59 13.26 7.74
C SER A 56 -19.84 13.71 9.01
N LYS A 57 -18.52 13.95 8.94
CA LYS A 57 -17.67 14.28 10.09
C LYS A 57 -17.30 15.77 10.22
N GLY A 58 -17.62 16.57 9.22
CA GLY A 58 -17.29 17.99 9.20
C GLY A 58 -16.84 18.46 7.82
N LYS A 59 -16.25 19.64 7.76
CA LYS A 59 -15.75 20.24 6.52
C LYS A 59 -14.24 20.06 6.40
N ILE A 60 -13.78 19.69 5.20
CA ILE A 60 -12.35 19.68 4.84
C ILE A 60 -12.16 20.69 3.71
N THR A 61 -11.23 21.63 3.87
CA THR A 61 -10.88 22.59 2.81
C THR A 61 -9.49 22.27 2.30
N VAL A 62 -9.36 22.03 1.01
CA VAL A 62 -8.07 21.85 0.32
C VAL A 62 -7.81 23.01 -0.63
N GLN A 63 -6.55 23.43 -0.75
CA GLN A 63 -6.07 24.30 -1.81
C GLN A 63 -5.53 23.43 -2.95
N LEU A 64 -5.95 23.73 -4.19
CA LEU A 64 -5.59 22.98 -5.38
C LEU A 64 -4.40 23.63 -6.11
N GLU A 65 -3.46 22.82 -6.57
CA GLU A 65 -2.21 23.23 -7.24
C GLU A 65 -2.41 23.40 -8.76
N TYR A 66 -3.41 24.20 -9.15
CA TYR A 66 -3.88 24.33 -10.55
C TYR A 66 -2.83 24.84 -11.54
N LYS A 67 -1.75 25.47 -11.07
CA LYS A 67 -0.62 25.90 -11.91
C LYS A 67 0.41 24.81 -12.15
N LYS A 68 0.56 23.88 -11.21
CA LYS A 68 1.58 22.83 -11.24
C LYS A 68 1.04 21.53 -11.81
N THR A 69 -0.20 21.18 -11.47
CA THR A 69 -0.91 19.98 -11.95
C THR A 69 -2.23 20.37 -12.64
N PRO A 70 -2.18 21.14 -13.75
CA PRO A 70 -3.36 21.72 -14.37
C PRO A 70 -4.35 20.67 -14.90
N VAL A 71 -3.88 19.56 -15.47
CA VAL A 71 -4.79 18.53 -16.03
C VAL A 71 -5.54 17.81 -14.92
N THR A 72 -4.84 17.47 -13.84
CA THR A 72 -5.41 16.80 -12.67
C THR A 72 -6.43 17.69 -11.96
N VAL A 73 -6.09 18.97 -11.75
CA VAL A 73 -7.01 19.93 -11.12
C VAL A 73 -8.21 20.23 -12.03
N ALA A 74 -7.99 20.35 -13.34
CA ALA A 74 -9.07 20.52 -14.31
C ALA A 74 -10.06 19.34 -14.29
N ASN A 75 -9.55 18.10 -14.30
CA ASN A 75 -10.36 16.89 -14.15
C ASN A 75 -11.23 16.95 -12.89
N PHE A 76 -10.58 17.17 -11.72
CA PHE A 76 -11.25 17.20 -10.43
C PHE A 76 -12.34 18.27 -10.36
N ILE A 77 -12.05 19.49 -10.80
CA ILE A 77 -13.03 20.59 -10.81
C ILE A 77 -14.19 20.29 -11.76
N ALA A 78 -13.91 19.80 -12.97
CA ALA A 78 -14.96 19.49 -13.94
C ALA A 78 -15.88 18.36 -13.44
N LEU A 79 -15.34 17.36 -12.74
CA LEU A 79 -16.11 16.31 -12.09
C LEU A 79 -16.95 16.86 -10.92
N ALA A 80 -16.33 17.65 -10.02
CA ALA A 80 -17.02 18.24 -8.87
C ALA A 80 -18.18 19.16 -9.29
N GLU A 81 -18.03 19.93 -10.37
CA GLU A 81 -19.07 20.81 -10.89
C GLU A 81 -20.06 20.11 -11.84
N GLY A 82 -19.86 18.83 -12.16
CA GLY A 82 -20.69 18.09 -13.11
C GLY A 82 -20.59 18.57 -14.55
N LYS A 83 -19.50 19.24 -14.92
CA LYS A 83 -19.25 19.79 -16.27
C LYS A 83 -18.32 18.94 -17.12
N ASN A 84 -17.83 17.81 -16.59
CA ASN A 84 -16.95 16.92 -17.32
C ASN A 84 -17.73 16.15 -18.41
N THR A 85 -17.39 16.38 -19.67
CA THR A 85 -18.07 15.81 -20.85
C THR A 85 -17.60 14.40 -21.21
N PHE A 86 -16.54 13.90 -20.57
CA PHE A 86 -15.94 12.59 -20.88
C PHE A 86 -16.48 11.46 -20.00
N VAL A 87 -17.30 11.77 -18.98
CA VAL A 87 -17.91 10.75 -18.10
C VAL A 87 -18.76 9.78 -18.93
N THR A 88 -18.45 8.49 -18.83
CA THR A 88 -19.11 7.45 -19.65
C THR A 88 -20.34 6.85 -18.99
N ASP A 89 -20.45 6.92 -17.66
CA ASP A 89 -21.65 6.48 -16.95
C ASP A 89 -22.75 7.54 -17.10
N GLU A 90 -23.77 7.22 -17.90
CA GLU A 90 -24.93 8.08 -18.15
C GLU A 90 -25.69 8.48 -16.87
N LYS A 91 -25.59 7.70 -15.78
CA LYS A 91 -26.20 8.06 -14.49
C LYS A 91 -25.45 9.17 -13.78
N LEU A 92 -24.15 9.32 -14.05
CA LEU A 92 -23.24 10.28 -13.38
C LEU A 92 -22.95 11.51 -14.25
N LYS A 93 -23.19 11.42 -15.55
CA LYS A 93 -22.97 12.50 -16.52
C LYS A 93 -23.81 13.73 -16.18
N GLY A 94 -23.19 14.92 -16.28
CA GLY A 94 -23.86 16.19 -16.03
C GLY A 94 -24.21 16.46 -14.56
N LYS A 95 -23.71 15.65 -13.62
CA LYS A 95 -24.00 15.77 -12.18
C LYS A 95 -22.72 15.98 -11.39
N PRO A 96 -22.77 16.68 -10.24
CA PRO A 96 -21.65 16.73 -9.29
C PRO A 96 -21.19 15.32 -8.93
N PHE A 97 -20.05 14.90 -9.48
CA PHE A 97 -19.66 13.49 -9.53
C PHE A 97 -19.39 12.90 -8.13
N TYR A 98 -18.87 13.73 -7.23
CA TYR A 98 -18.43 13.30 -5.90
C TYR A 98 -19.52 13.31 -4.84
N ASP A 99 -20.65 13.97 -5.11
CA ASP A 99 -21.72 14.14 -4.14
C ASP A 99 -22.40 12.79 -3.87
N GLY A 100 -22.46 12.41 -2.60
CA GLY A 100 -22.99 11.12 -2.14
C GLY A 100 -22.00 9.96 -2.21
N LEU A 101 -20.79 10.16 -2.73
CA LEU A 101 -19.76 9.10 -2.74
C LEU A 101 -19.17 8.88 -1.34
N LYS A 102 -18.61 7.70 -1.12
CA LYS A 102 -18.02 7.32 0.15
C LYS A 102 -16.49 7.38 0.14
N PHE A 103 -15.92 7.57 1.32
CA PHE A 103 -14.55 7.14 1.62
C PHE A 103 -14.53 5.62 1.79
N HIS A 104 -14.40 4.88 0.69
CA HIS A 104 -14.52 3.43 0.65
C HIS A 104 -13.31 2.71 1.27
N ARG A 105 -12.16 3.39 1.39
CA ARG A 105 -10.95 2.82 1.99
C ARG A 105 -10.30 3.85 2.90
N VAL A 106 -10.29 3.54 4.21
CA VAL A 106 -9.68 4.38 5.24
C VAL A 106 -8.67 3.53 6.00
N ILE A 107 -7.40 3.94 5.98
CA ILE A 107 -6.33 3.26 6.70
C ILE A 107 -5.73 4.25 7.68
N LYS A 108 -5.95 3.97 8.96
CA LYS A 108 -5.42 4.79 10.07
C LYS A 108 -3.92 5.01 9.88
N ASP A 109 -3.48 6.24 10.16
CA ASP A 109 -2.08 6.67 10.03
C ASP A 109 -1.49 6.57 8.61
N PHE A 110 -2.33 6.31 7.59
CA PHE A 110 -1.93 6.31 6.19
C PHE A 110 -2.74 7.33 5.39
N MET A 111 -3.99 7.03 5.03
CA MET A 111 -4.82 7.91 4.20
C MET A 111 -6.33 7.59 4.26
N ILE A 112 -7.15 8.53 3.80
CA ILE A 112 -8.56 8.35 3.45
C ILE A 112 -8.72 8.41 1.93
N GLN A 113 -9.32 7.39 1.31
CA GLN A 113 -9.51 7.29 -0.14
C GLN A 113 -10.99 7.31 -0.51
N GLY A 114 -11.33 8.13 -1.50
CA GLY A 114 -12.68 8.33 -2.01
C GLY A 114 -12.72 8.54 -3.52
N GLY A 115 -13.84 9.04 -4.04
CA GLY A 115 -14.01 9.32 -5.47
C GLY A 115 -14.32 8.10 -6.34
N ASP A 116 -14.73 6.98 -5.72
CA ASP A 116 -15.19 5.78 -6.43
C ASP A 116 -16.72 5.70 -6.45
N PRO A 117 -17.37 5.73 -7.63
CA PRO A 117 -18.82 5.56 -7.74
C PRO A 117 -19.32 4.16 -7.35
N ALA A 118 -18.48 3.12 -7.47
CA ALA A 118 -18.83 1.76 -7.05
C ALA A 118 -18.67 1.55 -5.53
N GLY A 119 -17.90 2.42 -4.87
CA GLY A 119 -17.64 2.36 -3.44
C GLY A 119 -16.85 1.13 -2.97
N ASN A 120 -16.13 0.44 -3.87
CA ASN A 120 -15.40 -0.80 -3.59
C ASN A 120 -13.93 -0.78 -4.05
N GLY A 121 -13.47 0.35 -4.58
CA GLY A 121 -12.13 0.59 -5.11
C GLY A 121 -11.97 0.33 -6.61
N SER A 122 -12.96 -0.25 -7.31
CA SER A 122 -12.82 -0.65 -8.72
C SER A 122 -13.38 0.35 -9.74
N GLY A 123 -14.17 1.33 -9.31
CA GLY A 123 -14.83 2.26 -10.24
C GLY A 123 -13.99 3.48 -10.58
N GLY A 124 -14.53 4.29 -11.50
CA GLY A 124 -13.89 5.50 -12.01
C GLY A 124 -14.86 6.32 -12.85
N CYS A 125 -14.38 7.38 -13.50
CA CYS A 125 -15.21 8.22 -14.36
C CYS A 125 -15.27 7.75 -15.84
N GLY A 126 -14.75 6.57 -16.15
CA GLY A 126 -14.86 5.97 -17.47
C GLY A 126 -13.71 6.26 -18.44
N TYR A 127 -12.69 6.97 -17.98
CA TYR A 127 -11.47 7.26 -18.74
C TYR A 127 -10.26 7.31 -17.81
N SER A 128 -9.08 7.36 -18.44
CA SER A 128 -7.80 7.55 -17.78
C SER A 128 -7.01 8.69 -18.39
N PHE A 129 -6.22 9.38 -17.57
CA PHE A 129 -5.31 10.44 -17.98
C PHE A 129 -3.94 10.32 -17.29
N LYS A 130 -2.97 11.10 -17.80
CA LYS A 130 -1.56 11.11 -17.40
C LYS A 130 -1.34 11.46 -15.92
N ASP A 131 -0.16 11.13 -15.42
CA ASP A 131 0.37 11.66 -14.15
C ASP A 131 1.02 13.04 -14.35
N GLU A 132 1.06 13.85 -13.29
CA GLU A 132 1.74 15.17 -13.27
C GLU A 132 2.68 15.24 -12.04
N PHE A 133 3.83 14.57 -12.10
CA PHE A 133 4.81 14.57 -11.01
C PHE A 133 5.67 15.84 -11.02
N ILE A 134 5.71 16.53 -9.89
CA ILE A 134 6.47 17.77 -9.69
C ILE A 134 7.56 17.52 -8.65
N PRO A 135 8.86 17.68 -8.97
CA PRO A 135 9.97 17.29 -8.09
C PRO A 135 9.91 17.88 -6.67
N GLU A 136 9.37 19.09 -6.53
CA GLU A 136 9.24 19.81 -5.26
C GLU A 136 8.02 19.36 -4.44
N MET A 137 7.08 18.63 -5.04
CA MET A 137 5.85 18.17 -4.37
C MET A 137 6.06 16.73 -3.90
N LYS A 138 6.22 16.57 -2.59
CA LYS A 138 6.53 15.28 -1.96
C LYS A 138 5.49 14.91 -0.90
N PHE A 139 5.35 13.62 -0.67
CA PHE A 139 4.55 13.05 0.41
C PHE A 139 5.27 13.16 1.76
N ASP A 140 5.53 14.38 2.21
CA ASP A 140 6.37 14.70 3.38
C ASP A 140 5.58 15.11 4.64
N LYS A 141 4.24 15.09 4.56
CA LYS A 141 3.33 15.44 5.66
C LYS A 141 1.93 14.86 5.46
N GLY A 142 1.12 14.93 6.52
CA GLY A 142 -0.33 14.71 6.45
C GLY A 142 -1.06 15.84 5.71
N GLY A 143 -2.27 15.56 5.22
CA GLY A 143 -3.12 16.52 4.53
C GLY A 143 -2.75 16.75 3.06
N ILE A 144 -2.08 15.80 2.42
CA ILE A 144 -1.75 15.86 1.00
C ILE A 144 -2.87 15.19 0.20
N LEU A 145 -3.46 15.92 -0.76
CA LEU A 145 -4.46 15.42 -1.69
C LEU A 145 -3.77 14.93 -2.97
N ALA A 146 -4.00 13.67 -3.32
CA ALA A 146 -3.38 13.04 -4.48
C ALA A 146 -4.33 12.05 -5.20
N MET A 147 -4.05 11.78 -6.48
CA MET A 147 -4.81 10.82 -7.27
C MET A 147 -4.48 9.39 -6.87
N ALA A 148 -5.51 8.56 -6.70
CA ALA A 148 -5.33 7.11 -6.66
C ALA A 148 -5.21 6.59 -8.11
N ASN A 149 -4.33 5.60 -8.32
CA ASN A 149 -4.11 4.97 -9.62
C ASN A 149 -3.70 3.50 -9.45
N SER A 150 -3.71 2.75 -10.56
CA SER A 150 -3.34 1.33 -10.66
C SER A 150 -2.05 1.15 -11.47
N GLY A 151 -1.22 2.19 -11.52
CA GLY A 151 -0.04 2.28 -12.35
C GLY A 151 0.03 3.59 -13.14
N PRO A 152 1.10 3.78 -13.92
CA PRO A 152 1.32 5.01 -14.68
C PRO A 152 0.16 5.32 -15.64
N ALA A 153 -0.23 6.59 -15.70
CA ALA A 153 -1.26 7.13 -16.59
C ALA A 153 -2.65 6.47 -16.45
N THR A 154 -3.00 6.00 -15.26
CA THR A 154 -4.35 5.47 -14.96
C THR A 154 -5.16 6.37 -14.02
N ASN A 155 -4.86 7.67 -13.93
CA ASN A 155 -5.64 8.59 -13.11
C ASN A 155 -7.06 8.72 -13.66
N SER A 156 -8.06 8.79 -12.78
CA SER A 156 -9.48 8.86 -13.15
C SER A 156 -10.23 9.78 -12.18
N SER A 157 -11.17 9.26 -11.38
CA SER A 157 -11.91 10.06 -10.38
C SER A 157 -11.43 9.87 -8.95
N GLN A 158 -10.81 8.72 -8.64
CA GLN A 158 -10.44 8.37 -7.28
C GLN A 158 -9.26 9.20 -6.77
N PHE A 159 -9.34 9.61 -5.51
CA PHE A 159 -8.31 10.40 -4.83
C PHE A 159 -8.14 9.91 -3.39
N PHE A 160 -7.05 10.32 -2.75
CA PHE A 160 -6.85 10.14 -1.32
C PHE A 160 -6.26 11.38 -0.65
N ILE A 161 -6.49 11.49 0.66
CA ILE A 161 -5.87 12.50 1.53
C ILE A 161 -5.05 11.79 2.60
N THR A 162 -3.76 12.15 2.73
CA THR A 162 -2.86 11.49 3.69
C THR A 162 -3.16 11.88 5.15
N HIS A 163 -2.99 10.94 6.08
CA HIS A 163 -2.96 11.22 7.52
C HIS A 163 -1.57 11.69 7.99
N LYS A 164 -0.51 11.14 7.38
CA LYS A 164 0.91 11.36 7.72
C LYS A 164 1.76 11.49 6.47
N ASP A 165 3.06 11.68 6.64
CA ASP A 165 4.04 11.55 5.56
C ASP A 165 4.03 10.12 5.00
N THR A 166 4.10 10.01 3.68
CA THR A 166 4.05 8.74 2.95
C THR A 166 5.08 8.73 1.82
N PRO A 167 6.38 8.90 2.11
CA PRO A 167 7.40 9.15 1.09
C PRO A 167 7.55 8.02 0.05
N TRP A 168 7.11 6.80 0.36
CA TRP A 168 7.10 5.67 -0.57
C TRP A 168 6.12 5.84 -1.75
N LEU A 169 5.23 6.84 -1.70
CA LEU A 169 4.31 7.24 -2.76
C LEU A 169 4.89 8.30 -3.72
N ASN A 170 6.06 8.86 -3.42
CA ASN A 170 6.72 9.84 -4.29
C ASN A 170 6.98 9.24 -5.68
N GLY A 171 6.67 10.01 -6.74
CA GLY A 171 6.82 9.57 -8.12
C GLY A 171 5.83 8.48 -8.56
N LYS A 172 4.81 8.16 -7.73
CA LYS A 172 3.78 7.16 -8.03
C LYS A 172 2.38 7.74 -8.11
N HIS A 173 2.07 8.77 -7.33
CA HIS A 173 0.76 9.41 -7.29
C HIS A 173 0.86 10.92 -7.50
N THR A 174 0.00 11.46 -8.36
CA THR A 174 -0.02 12.89 -8.65
C THR A 174 -0.60 13.66 -7.46
N ILE A 175 0.23 14.46 -6.78
CA ILE A 175 -0.21 15.40 -5.75
C ILE A 175 -0.82 16.61 -6.44
N PHE A 176 -2.05 16.97 -6.08
CA PHE A 176 -2.75 18.10 -6.73
C PHE A 176 -3.40 19.08 -5.74
N GLY A 177 -3.17 18.90 -4.44
CA GLY A 177 -3.59 19.88 -3.45
C GLY A 177 -3.16 19.55 -2.02
N TYR A 178 -3.45 20.48 -1.12
CA TYR A 178 -3.10 20.38 0.30
C TYR A 178 -4.26 20.86 1.17
N VAL A 179 -4.54 20.13 2.26
CA VAL A 179 -5.51 20.53 3.29
C VAL A 179 -5.03 21.84 3.94
N THR A 180 -5.92 22.82 3.94
CA THR A 180 -5.72 24.14 4.57
C THR A 180 -6.58 24.30 5.82
N SER A 181 -7.67 23.53 5.93
CA SER A 181 -8.53 23.46 7.11
C SER A 181 -9.23 22.10 7.19
N GLY A 182 -9.53 21.63 8.41
CA GLY A 182 -10.24 20.36 8.63
C GLY A 182 -9.34 19.12 8.67
N MET A 183 -8.07 19.26 9.08
CA MET A 183 -7.17 18.10 9.23
C MET A 183 -7.62 17.15 10.36
N ASP A 184 -8.23 17.69 11.41
CA ASP A 184 -8.94 16.94 12.45
C ASP A 184 -10.11 16.14 11.87
N VAL A 185 -10.85 16.72 10.93
CA VAL A 185 -11.92 16.03 10.19
C VAL A 185 -11.35 14.92 9.32
N VAL A 186 -10.27 15.18 8.56
CA VAL A 186 -9.55 14.13 7.79
C VAL A 186 -9.21 12.95 8.71
N ASN A 187 -8.67 13.22 9.89
CA ASN A 187 -8.30 12.21 10.88
C ASN A 187 -9.50 11.50 11.54
N ALA A 188 -10.68 12.09 11.50
CA ALA A 188 -11.92 11.55 12.08
C ALA A 188 -12.79 10.77 11.09
N ILE A 189 -12.53 10.90 9.78
CA ILE A 189 -13.21 10.12 8.74
C ILE A 189 -12.95 8.63 8.98
N ALA A 190 -14.03 7.86 8.95
CA ALA A 190 -14.04 6.41 9.01
C ALA A 190 -14.44 5.83 7.64
N GLN A 191 -14.17 4.55 7.43
CA GLN A 191 -14.63 3.85 6.24
C GLN A 191 -16.16 3.98 6.11
N ASP A 192 -16.63 4.14 4.87
CA ASP A 192 -18.03 4.37 4.49
C ASP A 192 -18.62 5.74 4.85
N ASP A 193 -17.85 6.64 5.49
CA ASP A 193 -18.29 8.03 5.63
C ASP A 193 -18.50 8.69 4.26
N VAL A 194 -19.50 9.56 4.20
CA VAL A 194 -20.03 10.10 2.94
C VAL A 194 -19.51 11.51 2.70
N ILE A 195 -19.07 11.75 1.47
CA ILE A 195 -18.88 13.09 0.89
C ILE A 195 -20.27 13.60 0.52
N LYS A 196 -20.83 14.47 1.35
CA LYS A 196 -22.16 15.05 1.12
C LYS A 196 -22.14 15.98 -0.09
N LYS A 197 -21.09 16.80 -0.19
CA LYS A 197 -20.94 17.79 -1.25
C LYS A 197 -19.49 18.18 -1.46
N VAL A 198 -19.09 18.42 -2.70
CA VAL A 198 -17.83 19.11 -3.04
C VAL A 198 -18.11 20.46 -3.67
N THR A 199 -17.62 21.54 -3.06
CA THR A 199 -17.78 22.91 -3.59
C THR A 199 -16.44 23.51 -4.01
N ILE A 200 -16.36 24.01 -5.25
CA ILE A 200 -15.15 24.68 -5.76
C ILE A 200 -15.24 26.19 -5.52
N ILE A 201 -14.24 26.76 -4.86
CA ILE A 201 -14.14 28.18 -4.53
C ILE A 201 -12.93 28.78 -5.25
N ARG A 202 -13.14 29.82 -6.06
CA ARG A 202 -12.08 30.51 -6.81
C ARG A 202 -11.85 31.91 -6.25
N LYS A 203 -10.65 32.17 -5.71
CA LYS A 203 -10.24 33.45 -5.13
C LYS A 203 -9.07 34.04 -5.93
N GLY A 204 -9.17 35.33 -6.28
CA GLY A 204 -8.18 36.00 -7.14
C GLY A 204 -8.50 35.92 -8.64
N ALA A 205 -7.87 36.79 -9.42
CA ALA A 205 -8.17 36.94 -10.85
C ALA A 205 -7.75 35.73 -11.68
N GLU A 206 -6.58 35.15 -11.42
CA GLU A 206 -6.08 33.99 -12.16
C GLU A 206 -6.89 32.73 -11.89
N ALA A 207 -7.25 32.48 -10.63
CA ALA A 207 -8.09 31.35 -10.24
C ALA A 207 -9.46 31.39 -10.93
N LYS A 208 -10.05 32.59 -11.08
CA LYS A 208 -11.33 32.79 -11.78
C LYS A 208 -11.22 32.59 -13.29
N LYS A 209 -10.04 32.78 -13.89
CA LYS A 209 -9.78 32.57 -15.31
C LYS A 209 -9.49 31.11 -15.66
N PHE A 210 -9.23 30.25 -14.67
CA PHE A 210 -8.94 28.85 -14.91
C PHE A 210 -10.18 28.10 -15.41
N ASP A 211 -10.18 27.75 -16.69
CA ASP A 211 -11.23 26.98 -17.34
C ASP A 211 -10.89 25.49 -17.32
N ALA A 212 -11.44 24.79 -16.32
CA ALA A 212 -11.24 23.37 -16.13
C ALA A 212 -11.75 22.52 -17.31
N VAL A 213 -12.89 22.88 -17.91
CA VAL A 213 -13.47 22.11 -19.02
C VAL A 213 -12.58 22.25 -20.25
N LYS A 214 -12.13 23.47 -20.54
CA LYS A 214 -11.24 23.72 -21.68
C LYS A 214 -9.89 23.02 -21.51
N VAL A 215 -9.22 23.18 -20.35
CA VAL A 215 -7.91 22.55 -20.09
C VAL A 215 -7.99 21.03 -20.28
N PHE A 216 -9.04 20.40 -19.76
CA PHE A 216 -9.19 18.96 -19.85
C PHE A 216 -9.56 18.48 -21.27
N THR A 217 -10.38 19.28 -21.98
CA THR A 217 -10.72 19.00 -23.39
C THR A 217 -9.52 19.15 -24.31
N ASP A 218 -8.71 20.20 -24.12
CA ASP A 218 -7.48 20.43 -24.89
C ASP A 218 -6.49 19.27 -24.70
N TYR A 219 -6.37 18.73 -23.48
CA TYR A 219 -5.54 17.54 -23.20
C TYR A 219 -5.98 16.33 -24.03
N PHE A 220 -7.28 16.02 -24.07
CA PHE A 220 -7.79 14.93 -24.90
C PHE A 220 -7.68 15.22 -26.40
N GLY A 221 -7.76 16.48 -26.82
CA GLY A 221 -7.55 16.91 -28.20
C GLY A 221 -6.10 16.75 -28.66
N ASN A 222 -5.13 16.92 -27.76
CA ASN A 222 -3.69 16.87 -28.06
C ASN A 222 -3.01 15.60 -27.52
N LYS A 223 -3.78 14.55 -27.24
CA LYS A 223 -3.35 13.37 -26.49
C LYS A 223 -2.06 12.73 -27.00
N ALA A 224 -1.83 12.70 -28.31
CA ALA A 224 -0.61 12.11 -28.89
C ALA A 224 0.68 12.88 -28.57
N GLU A 225 0.63 14.22 -28.62
CA GLU A 225 1.79 15.06 -28.28
C GLU A 225 2.04 15.06 -26.77
N ASP A 226 0.96 15.13 -25.98
CA ASP A 226 1.01 15.02 -24.52
C ASP A 226 1.56 13.67 -24.07
N GLN A 227 1.18 12.57 -24.72
CA GLN A 227 1.73 11.24 -24.43
C GLN A 227 3.24 11.17 -24.69
N LYS A 228 3.74 11.79 -25.77
CA LYS A 228 5.18 11.80 -26.08
C LYS A 228 5.97 12.61 -25.04
N LYS A 229 5.48 13.78 -24.65
CA LYS A 229 6.08 14.61 -23.58
C LYS A 229 6.03 13.90 -22.24
N GLN A 230 4.91 13.27 -21.92
CA GLN A 230 4.74 12.53 -20.67
C GLN A 230 5.67 11.32 -20.59
N ALA A 231 5.83 10.55 -21.67
CA ALA A 231 6.71 9.39 -21.68
C ALA A 231 8.17 9.77 -21.35
N ALA A 232 8.63 10.94 -21.79
CA ALA A 232 9.96 11.44 -21.44
C ALA A 232 10.06 11.81 -19.95
N ILE A 233 9.06 12.52 -19.42
CA ILE A 233 8.99 12.90 -18.01
C ILE A 233 8.89 11.66 -17.11
N ASP A 234 8.07 10.68 -17.48
CA ASP A 234 7.92 9.42 -16.76
C ASP A 234 9.20 8.59 -16.77
N ALA A 235 9.91 8.56 -17.90
CA ALA A 235 11.21 7.88 -18.00
C ALA A 235 12.23 8.54 -17.06
N GLU A 236 12.29 9.88 -17.05
CA GLU A 236 13.17 10.64 -16.16
C GLU A 236 12.81 10.42 -14.68
N ASN A 237 11.53 10.50 -14.34
CA ASN A 237 11.05 10.28 -12.97
C ASN A 237 11.29 8.84 -12.50
N ARG A 238 11.09 7.86 -13.38
CA ARG A 238 11.39 6.46 -13.07
C ARG A 238 12.88 6.23 -12.87
N ALA A 239 13.73 6.88 -13.66
CA ALA A 239 15.18 6.84 -13.47
C ALA A 239 15.58 7.46 -12.12
N LYS A 240 15.04 8.63 -11.78
CA LYS A 240 15.25 9.28 -10.47
C LYS A 240 14.78 8.40 -9.31
N GLN A 241 13.60 7.81 -9.43
CA GLN A 241 13.04 6.93 -8.40
C GLN A 241 13.88 5.66 -8.23
N ALA A 242 14.36 5.07 -9.33
CA ALA A 242 15.24 3.91 -9.28
C ALA A 242 16.57 4.20 -8.55
N VAL A 243 17.12 5.42 -8.71
CA VAL A 243 18.31 5.85 -7.94
C VAL A 243 17.99 5.94 -6.45
N VAL A 244 16.86 6.57 -6.08
CA VAL A 244 16.43 6.67 -4.68
C VAL A 244 16.18 5.29 -4.05
N GLU A 245 15.52 4.40 -4.78
CA GLU A 245 15.25 3.03 -4.31
C GLU A 245 16.54 2.20 -4.19
N ALA A 246 17.49 2.37 -5.12
CA ALA A 246 18.80 1.72 -5.04
C ALA A 246 19.61 2.23 -3.83
N GLU A 247 19.58 3.54 -3.56
CA GLU A 247 20.25 4.13 -2.39
C GLU A 247 19.61 3.66 -1.08
N ALA A 248 18.27 3.66 -1.00
CA ALA A 248 17.54 3.12 0.16
C ALA A 248 17.85 1.63 0.38
N LYS A 249 17.91 0.84 -0.70
CA LYS A 249 18.30 -0.58 -0.64
C LYS A 249 19.73 -0.74 -0.13
N LYS A 250 20.67 0.08 -0.62
CA LYS A 250 22.07 0.06 -0.16
C LYS A 250 22.17 0.34 1.34
N VAL A 251 21.52 1.40 1.82
CA VAL A 251 21.50 1.74 3.25
C VAL A 251 20.89 0.61 4.09
N TYR A 252 19.80 -0.01 3.62
CA TYR A 252 19.21 -1.18 4.27
C TYR A 252 20.20 -2.37 4.31
N ASP A 253 20.82 -2.68 3.17
CA ASP A 253 21.72 -3.82 3.05
C ASP A 253 22.96 -3.68 3.93
N GLU A 254 23.49 -2.47 4.07
CA GLU A 254 24.59 -2.14 4.99
C GLU A 254 24.13 -2.29 6.45
N LYS A 255 22.97 -1.74 6.81
CA LYS A 255 22.43 -1.79 8.17
C LYS A 255 22.18 -3.23 8.67
N TYR A 256 21.67 -4.10 7.81
CA TYR A 256 21.32 -5.49 8.16
C TYR A 256 22.33 -6.51 7.63
N ALA A 257 23.53 -6.10 7.20
CA ALA A 257 24.56 -6.98 6.67
C ALA A 257 24.93 -8.12 7.62
N SER A 258 25.14 -7.82 8.91
CA SER A 258 25.47 -8.84 9.92
C SER A 258 24.35 -9.86 10.09
N VAL A 259 23.10 -9.39 10.22
CA VAL A 259 21.92 -10.25 10.37
C VAL A 259 21.79 -11.21 9.19
N LYS A 260 21.96 -10.70 7.95
CA LYS A 260 21.92 -11.53 6.75
C LYS A 260 23.09 -12.53 6.71
N ALA A 261 24.30 -12.10 7.02
CA ALA A 261 25.48 -12.97 7.02
C ALA A 261 25.36 -14.11 8.04
N ASP A 262 24.84 -13.83 9.23
CA ASP A 262 24.60 -14.86 10.26
C ASP A 262 23.51 -15.82 9.83
N LYS A 263 22.45 -15.32 9.17
CA LYS A 263 21.42 -16.18 8.59
C LYS A 263 21.97 -17.07 7.47
N VAL A 264 22.81 -16.56 6.57
CA VAL A 264 23.46 -17.37 5.52
C VAL A 264 24.25 -18.53 6.14
N LYS A 265 25.06 -18.24 7.18
CA LYS A 265 25.83 -19.28 7.89
C LYS A 265 24.90 -20.34 8.51
N TYR A 266 23.85 -19.90 9.19
CA TYR A 266 22.86 -20.78 9.79
C TYR A 266 22.18 -21.69 8.75
N LEU A 267 21.72 -21.10 7.64
CA LEU A 267 21.05 -21.84 6.57
C LEU A 267 21.98 -22.81 5.85
N ALA A 268 23.24 -22.44 5.61
CA ALA A 268 24.24 -23.33 5.04
C ALA A 268 24.52 -24.54 5.94
N ALA A 269 24.67 -24.32 7.25
CA ALA A 269 24.88 -25.40 8.22
C ALA A 269 23.67 -26.35 8.30
N ALA A 270 22.45 -25.80 8.26
CA ALA A 270 21.24 -26.62 8.25
C ALA A 270 21.10 -27.42 6.95
N LYS A 271 21.38 -26.80 5.78
CA LYS A 271 21.31 -27.45 4.46
C LYS A 271 22.27 -28.63 4.34
N ALA A 272 23.47 -28.52 4.91
CA ALA A 272 24.48 -29.59 4.91
C ALA A 272 23.98 -30.90 5.56
N THR A 273 22.94 -30.84 6.39
CA THR A 273 22.34 -32.01 7.05
C THR A 273 20.87 -32.22 6.66
N ALA A 274 20.42 -31.58 5.59
CA ALA A 274 19.07 -31.71 5.07
C ALA A 274 18.90 -33.00 4.26
N THR A 275 17.68 -33.52 4.21
CA THR A 275 17.31 -34.67 3.38
C THR A 275 16.69 -34.18 2.08
N LYS A 276 17.18 -34.69 0.95
CA LYS A 276 16.69 -34.34 -0.39
C LYS A 276 15.63 -35.32 -0.88
N SER A 277 14.51 -34.80 -1.36
CA SER A 277 13.44 -35.58 -1.98
C SER A 277 13.67 -35.78 -3.49
N ALA A 278 12.84 -36.62 -4.10
CA ALA A 278 12.89 -36.88 -5.55
C ALA A 278 12.54 -35.66 -6.41
N THR A 279 11.76 -34.71 -5.88
CA THR A 279 11.40 -33.46 -6.59
C THR A 279 12.51 -32.42 -6.50
N GLY A 280 13.52 -32.66 -5.66
CA GLY A 280 14.63 -31.75 -5.40
C GLY A 280 14.44 -30.86 -4.17
N LEU A 281 13.31 -30.94 -3.47
CA LEU A 281 13.13 -30.27 -2.17
C LEU A 281 14.13 -30.82 -1.16
N GLU A 282 14.82 -29.93 -0.44
CA GLU A 282 15.68 -30.31 0.68
C GLU A 282 15.03 -29.85 2.00
N THR A 283 14.88 -30.75 2.96
CA THR A 283 14.19 -30.48 4.23
C THR A 283 15.07 -30.81 5.43
N LYS A 284 15.06 -29.94 6.44
CA LYS A 284 15.72 -30.16 7.73
C LYS A 284 14.74 -29.94 8.88
N ILE A 285 14.41 -30.98 9.65
CA ILE A 285 13.72 -30.80 10.94
C ILE A 285 14.73 -30.21 11.94
N ILE A 286 14.39 -29.05 12.50
CA ILE A 286 15.18 -28.32 13.51
C ILE A 286 14.57 -28.42 14.91
N GLN A 287 13.29 -28.78 15.01
CA GLN A 287 12.64 -29.15 16.26
C GLN A 287 11.62 -30.24 15.96
N THR A 288 11.67 -31.35 16.68
CA THR A 288 10.67 -32.41 16.59
C THR A 288 9.51 -32.09 17.52
N GLY A 289 8.30 -32.19 16.99
CA GLY A 289 7.06 -32.00 17.71
C GLY A 289 6.54 -33.28 18.36
N SER A 290 5.21 -33.38 18.42
CA SER A 290 4.48 -34.48 19.08
C SER A 290 4.52 -35.82 18.34
N GLY A 291 4.94 -35.83 17.06
CA GLY A 291 4.78 -36.98 16.16
C GLY A 291 3.33 -37.23 15.70
N LYS A 292 2.35 -36.48 16.21
CA LYS A 292 0.96 -36.53 15.76
C LYS A 292 0.84 -35.84 14.40
N LYS A 293 0.39 -36.57 13.39
CA LYS A 293 0.12 -35.99 12.07
C LYS A 293 -1.25 -35.31 12.00
N PRO A 294 -1.39 -34.23 11.23
CA PRO A 294 -2.70 -33.66 10.92
C PRO A 294 -3.57 -34.66 10.16
N VAL A 295 -4.86 -34.68 10.48
CA VAL A 295 -5.86 -35.41 9.70
C VAL A 295 -6.08 -34.68 8.38
N GLU A 296 -6.22 -35.40 7.28
CA GLU A 296 -6.53 -34.79 5.98
C GLU A 296 -7.82 -33.95 6.05
N GLY A 297 -7.80 -32.76 5.46
CA GLY A 297 -8.90 -31.79 5.50
C GLY A 297 -9.02 -31.00 6.81
N SER A 298 -8.36 -31.40 7.90
CA SER A 298 -8.34 -30.63 9.14
C SER A 298 -7.61 -29.30 8.97
N THR A 299 -8.01 -28.28 9.73
CA THR A 299 -7.29 -26.99 9.73
C THR A 299 -6.01 -27.12 10.54
N VAL A 300 -4.89 -26.75 9.94
CA VAL A 300 -3.60 -26.57 10.60
C VAL A 300 -3.24 -25.09 10.61
N TYR A 301 -2.35 -24.70 11.52
CA TYR A 301 -1.85 -23.34 11.59
C TYR A 301 -0.35 -23.32 11.29
N ILE A 302 0.08 -22.41 10.43
CA ILE A 302 1.45 -22.37 9.93
C ILE A 302 2.08 -21.04 10.31
N HIS A 303 3.15 -21.10 11.11
CA HIS A 303 4.02 -19.98 11.36
C HIS A 303 5.26 -20.09 10.47
N TYR A 304 5.79 -18.99 9.97
CA TYR A 304 6.90 -19.04 9.03
C TYR A 304 7.75 -17.76 8.96
N ALA A 305 8.98 -17.94 8.49
CA ALA A 305 9.83 -16.90 7.94
C ALA A 305 10.43 -17.36 6.61
N GLY A 306 10.34 -16.52 5.58
CA GLY A 306 10.83 -16.80 4.23
C GLY A 306 12.04 -15.95 3.88
N TYR A 307 13.10 -16.60 3.39
CA TYR A 307 14.40 -16.02 3.09
C TYR A 307 14.86 -16.34 1.67
N LEU A 308 15.69 -15.46 1.10
CA LEU A 308 16.53 -15.75 -0.06
C LEU A 308 17.86 -16.38 0.38
N GLU A 309 18.60 -16.96 -0.57
CA GLU A 309 19.90 -17.60 -0.30
C GLU A 309 20.98 -16.61 0.18
N ASP A 310 20.80 -15.30 -0.07
CA ASP A 310 21.66 -14.24 0.46
C ASP A 310 21.34 -13.85 1.92
N GLY A 311 20.42 -14.56 2.57
CA GLY A 311 19.97 -14.34 3.94
C GLY A 311 18.93 -13.23 4.10
N SER A 312 18.53 -12.56 3.00
CA SER A 312 17.48 -11.54 3.03
C SER A 312 16.12 -12.16 3.35
N LEU A 313 15.44 -11.65 4.39
CA LEU A 313 14.04 -11.98 4.67
C LEU A 313 13.13 -11.36 3.60
N PHE A 314 12.27 -12.13 2.93
CA PHE A 314 11.26 -11.57 2.02
C PHE A 314 9.88 -11.41 2.66
N ASP A 315 9.51 -12.28 3.60
CA ASP A 315 8.26 -12.19 4.37
C ASP A 315 8.33 -13.05 5.64
N SER A 316 7.51 -12.73 6.64
CA SER A 316 7.37 -13.55 7.85
C SER A 316 6.03 -13.31 8.51
N SER A 317 5.43 -14.37 9.05
CA SER A 317 4.33 -14.24 10.02
C SER A 317 4.82 -13.97 11.44
N ILE A 318 6.12 -14.05 11.73
CA ILE A 318 6.72 -13.89 13.05
C ILE A 318 7.16 -12.42 13.26
N GLU A 319 6.54 -11.73 14.22
CA GLU A 319 6.79 -10.31 14.47
C GLU A 319 8.25 -10.01 14.80
N GLU A 320 8.86 -10.79 15.68
CA GLU A 320 10.24 -10.59 16.12
C GLU A 320 11.26 -10.82 14.99
N VAL A 321 10.96 -11.73 14.06
CA VAL A 321 11.77 -11.90 12.84
C VAL A 321 11.64 -10.66 11.97
N ALA A 322 10.42 -10.16 11.75
CA ALA A 322 10.22 -8.92 10.99
C ALA A 322 10.97 -7.73 11.62
N LYS A 323 10.93 -7.57 12.95
CA LYS A 323 11.70 -6.53 13.67
C LYS A 323 13.21 -6.69 13.49
N THR A 324 13.73 -7.91 13.61
CA THR A 324 15.16 -8.22 13.46
C THR A 324 15.71 -7.80 12.10
N TYR A 325 14.91 -7.96 11.06
CA TYR A 325 15.26 -7.57 9.68
C TYR A 325 14.84 -6.15 9.32
N GLY A 326 14.28 -5.38 10.26
CA GLY A 326 13.76 -4.03 9.95
C GLY A 326 12.57 -4.03 8.98
N LYS A 327 11.87 -5.15 8.85
CA LYS A 327 10.68 -5.35 8.01
C LYS A 327 9.39 -5.36 8.82
N TYR A 328 9.44 -4.90 10.06
CA TYR A 328 8.26 -4.74 10.91
C TYR A 328 7.33 -3.66 10.36
N ASP A 329 6.06 -4.00 10.20
CA ASP A 329 4.99 -3.12 9.79
C ASP A 329 3.99 -2.95 10.95
N ALA A 330 3.94 -1.74 11.51
CA ALA A 330 3.08 -1.42 12.63
C ALA A 330 1.58 -1.55 12.31
N ASN A 331 1.18 -1.32 11.05
CA ASN A 331 -0.21 -1.48 10.62
C ASN A 331 -0.56 -2.97 10.53
N ARG A 332 0.35 -3.80 10.01
CA ARG A 332 0.19 -5.26 10.04
C ARG A 332 0.06 -5.77 11.47
N ALA A 333 0.91 -5.31 12.39
CA ALA A 333 0.83 -5.68 13.79
C ALA A 333 -0.50 -5.24 14.44
N ALA A 334 -0.93 -4.00 14.20
CA ALA A 334 -2.21 -3.49 14.69
C ALA A 334 -3.43 -4.28 14.16
N GLN A 335 -3.29 -4.90 12.99
CA GLN A 335 -4.29 -5.79 12.39
C GLN A 335 -4.11 -7.27 12.78
N ASN A 336 -3.25 -7.58 13.76
CA ASN A 336 -2.90 -8.96 14.16
C ASN A 336 -2.34 -9.81 13.00
N GLY A 337 -1.64 -9.19 12.05
CA GLY A 337 -1.11 -9.86 10.85
C GLY A 337 0.18 -10.64 11.06
N TYR A 338 0.76 -10.62 12.27
CA TYR A 338 1.90 -11.46 12.66
C TYR A 338 1.44 -12.66 13.49
N GLN A 339 0.64 -13.53 12.86
CA GLN A 339 0.08 -14.72 13.48
C GLN A 339 0.20 -15.92 12.53
N PRO A 340 0.20 -17.16 13.05
CA PRO A 340 0.10 -18.35 12.22
C PRO A 340 -1.16 -18.29 11.33
N PHE A 341 -1.02 -18.60 10.05
CA PHE A 341 -2.17 -18.60 9.14
C PHE A 341 -2.82 -19.99 9.08
N PRO A 342 -4.16 -20.08 8.96
CA PRO A 342 -4.86 -21.35 8.83
C PRO A 342 -4.72 -21.92 7.42
N PHE A 343 -4.54 -23.24 7.32
CA PHE A 343 -4.52 -23.96 6.04
C PHE A 343 -5.16 -25.35 6.18
N PRO A 344 -5.95 -25.83 5.20
CA PRO A 344 -6.47 -27.20 5.24
C PRO A 344 -5.37 -28.22 4.92
N SER A 345 -5.11 -29.15 5.86
CA SER A 345 -4.15 -30.24 5.66
C SER A 345 -4.48 -31.08 4.43
N GLY A 346 -3.46 -31.46 3.66
CA GLY A 346 -3.60 -32.29 2.46
C GLY A 346 -4.01 -31.55 1.19
N LYS A 347 -4.45 -30.29 1.29
CA LYS A 347 -4.80 -29.45 0.14
C LYS A 347 -3.60 -29.28 -0.80
N LYS A 348 -3.84 -29.43 -2.12
CA LYS A 348 -2.79 -29.47 -3.16
C LYS A 348 -2.59 -28.16 -3.93
N ASP A 349 -3.38 -27.15 -3.61
CA ASP A 349 -3.38 -25.84 -4.25
C ASP A 349 -3.43 -24.71 -3.21
N GLY A 350 -3.14 -23.48 -3.67
CA GLY A 350 -3.12 -22.29 -2.81
C GLY A 350 -1.77 -21.98 -2.16
N LEU A 351 -0.81 -22.91 -2.16
CA LEU A 351 0.59 -22.62 -1.80
C LEU A 351 1.52 -23.18 -2.89
N ILE A 352 2.76 -22.70 -2.91
CA ILE A 352 3.78 -23.18 -3.86
C ILE A 352 4.08 -24.68 -3.64
N PRO A 353 4.40 -25.44 -4.71
CA PRO A 353 4.57 -26.89 -4.64
C PRO A 353 5.55 -27.37 -3.56
N GLY A 354 6.72 -26.74 -3.45
CA GLY A 354 7.75 -27.14 -2.48
C GLY A 354 7.33 -26.90 -1.02
N PHE A 355 6.51 -25.89 -0.77
CA PHE A 355 5.98 -25.62 0.57
C PHE A 355 4.94 -26.67 0.95
N LEU A 356 4.02 -27.01 0.02
CA LEU A 356 3.03 -28.06 0.21
C LEU A 356 3.67 -29.43 0.46
N GLU A 357 4.71 -29.75 -0.33
CA GLU A 357 5.48 -30.97 -0.14
C GLU A 357 6.15 -31.01 1.23
N GLY A 358 6.82 -29.92 1.64
CA GLY A 358 7.45 -29.80 2.95
C GLY A 358 6.48 -29.98 4.11
N LEU A 359 5.31 -29.31 4.06
CA LEU A 359 4.27 -29.45 5.09
C LEU A 359 3.74 -30.88 5.21
N SER A 360 3.62 -31.61 4.11
CA SER A 360 3.09 -32.99 4.12
C SER A 360 3.97 -33.98 4.90
N GLY A 361 5.26 -33.65 5.05
CA GLY A 361 6.22 -34.42 5.84
C GLY A 361 6.15 -34.16 7.34
N MET A 362 5.51 -33.08 7.78
CA MET A 362 5.57 -32.58 9.16
C MET A 362 4.47 -33.14 10.07
N SER A 363 4.78 -33.17 11.37
CA SER A 363 3.87 -33.45 12.48
C SER A 363 3.61 -32.18 13.28
N PHE A 364 2.54 -32.16 14.07
CA PHE A 364 2.24 -31.01 14.94
C PHE A 364 3.37 -30.77 15.94
N GLY A 365 3.81 -29.50 16.02
CA GLY A 365 4.93 -29.03 16.82
C GLY A 365 6.29 -29.11 16.12
N ASP A 366 6.36 -29.68 14.91
CA ASP A 366 7.61 -29.68 14.15
C ASP A 366 7.97 -28.26 13.72
N LYS A 367 9.26 -27.95 13.82
CA LYS A 367 9.88 -26.84 13.09
C LYS A 367 10.82 -27.41 12.04
N ALA A 368 10.69 -26.92 10.82
CA ALA A 368 11.49 -27.37 9.69
C ALA A 368 12.06 -26.20 8.90
N ILE A 369 13.16 -26.45 8.22
CA ILE A 369 13.68 -25.59 7.15
C ILE A 369 13.43 -26.31 5.83
N LEU A 370 12.75 -25.62 4.91
CA LEU A 370 12.46 -26.06 3.55
C LEU A 370 13.34 -25.26 2.60
N PHE A 371 14.29 -25.92 1.94
CA PHE A 371 15.09 -25.32 0.87
C PHE A 371 14.44 -25.67 -0.46
N ILE A 372 13.69 -24.71 -1.00
CA ILE A 372 12.81 -24.90 -2.14
C ILE A 372 13.52 -24.41 -3.41
N PRO A 373 13.87 -25.31 -4.35
CA PRO A 373 14.43 -24.90 -5.63
C PRO A 373 13.39 -24.11 -6.44
N SER A 374 13.85 -23.22 -7.32
CA SER A 374 13.00 -22.26 -8.02
C SER A 374 11.81 -22.87 -8.76
N ASN A 375 11.97 -24.06 -9.36
CA ASN A 375 10.93 -24.82 -10.05
C ASN A 375 9.79 -25.33 -9.13
N LEU A 376 10.07 -25.47 -7.83
CA LEU A 376 9.07 -25.78 -6.79
C LEU A 376 8.59 -24.53 -6.04
N GLY A 377 9.19 -23.38 -6.32
CA GLY A 377 8.85 -22.06 -5.78
C GLY A 377 8.09 -21.20 -6.80
N TYR A 378 8.63 -20.01 -7.09
CA TYR A 378 8.01 -19.02 -7.98
C TYR A 378 8.54 -19.04 -9.43
N GLY A 379 9.51 -19.89 -9.74
CA GLY A 379 10.06 -20.10 -11.09
C GLY A 379 10.52 -18.81 -11.78
N GLU A 380 10.43 -18.81 -13.11
CA GLU A 380 10.88 -17.69 -13.97
C GLU A 380 10.13 -16.38 -13.74
N HIS A 381 8.98 -16.41 -13.08
CA HIS A 381 8.18 -15.21 -12.84
C HIS A 381 8.60 -14.47 -11.57
N GLY A 382 9.18 -15.18 -10.59
CA GLY A 382 9.42 -14.61 -9.26
C GLY A 382 8.12 -14.18 -8.58
N ALA A 383 8.22 -13.26 -7.61
CA ALA A 383 7.07 -12.70 -6.92
C ALA A 383 7.26 -11.19 -6.66
N GLY A 384 6.66 -10.36 -7.53
CA GLY A 384 6.73 -8.90 -7.45
C GLY A 384 8.17 -8.39 -7.37
N ASN A 385 8.42 -7.45 -6.45
CA ASN A 385 9.76 -6.90 -6.20
C ASN A 385 10.47 -7.57 -5.00
N VAL A 386 9.92 -8.66 -4.46
CA VAL A 386 10.43 -9.30 -3.23
C VAL A 386 11.15 -10.61 -3.48
N ILE A 387 10.76 -11.37 -4.51
CA ILE A 387 11.42 -12.62 -4.90
C ILE A 387 11.81 -12.52 -6.37
N PRO A 388 13.12 -12.52 -6.70
CA PRO A 388 13.57 -12.46 -8.09
C PRO A 388 13.14 -13.68 -8.91
N PRO A 389 13.00 -13.53 -10.24
CA PRO A 389 12.92 -14.64 -11.18
C PRO A 389 13.98 -15.71 -10.93
N ASN A 390 13.57 -16.98 -10.98
CA ASN A 390 14.43 -18.16 -10.82
C ASN A 390 15.17 -18.26 -9.48
N ALA A 391 14.77 -17.48 -8.47
CA ALA A 391 15.35 -17.58 -7.15
C ALA A 391 14.95 -18.90 -6.46
N ASN A 392 15.93 -19.57 -5.86
CA ASN A 392 15.66 -20.53 -4.80
C ASN A 392 15.23 -19.77 -3.55
N ILE A 393 14.33 -20.37 -2.78
CA ILE A 393 13.79 -19.75 -1.56
C ILE A 393 13.85 -20.72 -0.41
N ILE A 394 13.94 -20.18 0.79
CA ILE A 394 14.11 -20.95 2.00
C ILE A 394 13.02 -20.54 2.99
N PHE A 395 12.29 -21.51 3.53
CA PHE A 395 11.32 -21.24 4.59
C PHE A 395 11.70 -21.95 5.88
N GLU A 396 11.75 -21.21 6.97
CA GLU A 396 11.60 -21.76 8.31
C GLU A 396 10.11 -21.82 8.61
N VAL A 397 9.59 -23.00 8.94
CA VAL A 397 8.16 -23.25 9.16
C VAL A 397 7.93 -23.96 10.49
N GLU A 398 6.83 -23.64 11.14
CA GLU A 398 6.31 -24.33 12.32
C GLU A 398 4.87 -24.76 12.05
N LEU A 399 4.58 -26.05 12.29
CA LEU A 399 3.24 -26.60 12.12
C LEU A 399 2.54 -26.71 13.47
N ILE A 400 1.45 -25.97 13.64
CA ILE A 400 0.76 -25.77 14.92
C ILE A 400 -0.66 -26.36 14.84
N GLU A 401 -1.06 -27.06 15.90
CA GLU A 401 -2.38 -27.72 15.98
C GLU A 401 -3.52 -26.74 16.27
N THR A 402 -3.30 -25.82 17.22
CA THR A 402 -4.28 -24.80 17.61
C THR A 402 -3.63 -23.43 17.64
N LEU A 403 -4.38 -22.38 17.30
CA LEU A 403 -3.89 -21.01 17.48
C LEU A 403 -3.46 -20.82 18.94
N PRO A 404 -2.23 -20.35 19.21
CA PRO A 404 -1.82 -20.03 20.57
C PRO A 404 -2.81 -19.04 21.20
N GLU A 405 -3.28 -19.33 22.41
CA GLU A 405 -4.09 -18.36 23.14
C GLU A 405 -3.30 -17.06 23.33
N LYS A 406 -3.97 -15.92 23.13
CA LYS A 406 -3.36 -14.61 23.30
C LYS A 406 -2.85 -14.48 24.74
N LYS A 407 -1.53 -14.33 24.91
CA LYS A 407 -0.95 -13.90 26.19
C LYS A 407 -1.24 -12.43 26.46
#